data_AF-A0A9N8DMG6-F1
#
_entry.id   AF-A0A9N8DMG6-F1
#
_cell.length_a   1.000
_cell.length_b   1.000
_cell.length_c   1.000
_cell.angle_alpha   90.00
_cell.angle_beta   90.00
_cell.angle_gamma   90.00
#
_symmetry.space_group_name_H-M   'P 1'
#
loop_
_entity.id
_entity.type
_entity.pdbx_description
1 polymer ?
#
loop_
_entity_poly.entity_id
_entity_poly.type
_entity_poly.pdbx_seq_one_letter_code
_entity_poly.pdbx_strand_id
1 'polypeptide(L)'
;MCRTTTKCCTKAATKMAVKAHSTKVHNAANKKVSNKSVRFSDSDNKVQFRHAPKEELQMAWYQPQEYKVFHYDRLSTIRTLRHAKGDLSVLDPNSQCVRGLEMNATPEIFKYRASGIKTTIRSVLQHQHVQRQIGLKDPTSLGMVSMVKSTAARHLAAALALIDEQSL
;
A
#
# COMPACT_ATOMS: atom_id res chain seq x y z
N MET A 1 -42.42 12.84 -47.56
CA MET A 1 -41.36 12.45 -46.61
C MET A 1 -41.65 11.03 -46.15
N CYS A 2 -40.83 10.08 -46.59
CA CYS A 2 -41.12 8.64 -46.58
C CYS A 2 -40.71 7.98 -45.25
N ARG A 3 -41.65 7.29 -44.59
CA ARG A 3 -41.39 6.45 -43.42
C ARG A 3 -40.96 5.07 -43.88
N THR A 4 -39.74 4.67 -43.58
CA THR A 4 -39.26 3.29 -43.76
C THR A 4 -39.10 2.62 -42.40
N THR A 5 -39.97 1.66 -42.15
CA THR A 5 -39.90 0.69 -41.06
C THR A 5 -38.92 -0.42 -41.45
N THR A 6 -37.95 -0.72 -40.59
CA THR A 6 -37.08 -1.89 -40.74
C THR A 6 -37.27 -2.87 -39.59
N LYS A 7 -37.42 -4.13 -40.00
CA LYS A 7 -37.91 -5.28 -39.26
C LYS A 7 -36.84 -5.89 -38.36
N CYS A 8 -37.31 -6.33 -37.19
CA CYS A 8 -37.18 -7.68 -36.64
C CYS A 8 -36.01 -8.55 -37.15
N CYS A 9 -35.01 -8.77 -36.29
CA CYS A 9 -34.12 -9.93 -36.38
C CYS A 9 -34.01 -10.58 -34.98
N THR A 10 -34.77 -11.65 -34.81
CA THR A 10 -34.69 -12.60 -33.69
C THR A 10 -33.31 -13.27 -33.68
N LYS A 11 -32.47 -12.95 -32.70
CA LYS A 11 -31.21 -13.68 -32.46
C LYS A 11 -31.52 -14.96 -31.68
N ALA A 12 -31.26 -16.08 -32.32
CA ALA A 12 -31.31 -17.41 -31.74
C ALA A 12 -30.38 -17.52 -30.53
N ALA A 13 -30.93 -17.94 -29.39
CA ALA A 13 -30.19 -18.21 -28.17
C ALA A 13 -29.56 -19.61 -28.26
N THR A 14 -28.29 -19.66 -28.64
CA THR A 14 -27.48 -20.89 -28.62
C THR A 14 -27.18 -21.27 -27.16
N LYS A 15 -27.91 -22.25 -26.63
CA LYS A 15 -27.60 -22.89 -25.34
C LYS A 15 -26.26 -23.65 -25.46
N MET A 16 -25.17 -23.04 -25.01
CA MET A 16 -23.93 -23.76 -24.77
C MET A 16 -24.06 -24.53 -23.46
N ALA A 17 -24.19 -25.85 -23.57
CA ALA A 17 -24.08 -26.78 -22.45
C ALA A 17 -22.63 -26.76 -21.93
N VAL A 18 -22.39 -26.02 -20.85
CA VAL A 18 -21.12 -26.07 -20.10
C VAL A 18 -21.10 -27.39 -19.34
N LYS A 19 -20.35 -28.37 -19.87
CA LYS A 19 -19.98 -29.58 -19.15
C LYS A 19 -19.14 -29.18 -17.93
N ALA A 20 -19.77 -29.18 -16.75
CA ALA A 20 -19.08 -28.98 -15.49
C ALA A 20 -18.10 -30.14 -15.27
N HIS A 21 -16.82 -29.93 -15.55
CA HIS A 21 -15.76 -30.77 -15.02
C HIS A 21 -15.69 -30.54 -13.52
N SER A 22 -16.29 -31.47 -12.77
CA SER A 22 -16.09 -31.62 -11.33
C SER A 22 -14.63 -31.99 -11.10
N THR A 23 -13.78 -30.98 -10.95
CA THR A 23 -12.44 -31.16 -10.41
C THR A 23 -12.59 -31.55 -8.96
N LYS A 24 -12.31 -32.83 -8.66
CA LYS A 24 -12.15 -33.33 -7.29
C LYS A 24 -11.10 -32.45 -6.60
N VAL A 25 -11.57 -31.55 -5.75
CA VAL A 25 -10.72 -30.78 -4.85
C VAL A 25 -10.18 -31.79 -3.84
N HIS A 26 -8.97 -32.27 -4.07
CA HIS A 26 -8.22 -32.96 -3.04
C HIS A 26 -8.06 -31.98 -1.88
N ASN A 27 -8.74 -32.25 -0.78
CA ASN A 27 -8.53 -31.59 0.51
C ASN A 27 -7.07 -31.84 0.90
N ALA A 28 -6.19 -30.94 0.47
CA ALA A 28 -4.83 -30.88 0.95
C ALA A 28 -4.92 -30.63 2.46
N ALA A 29 -4.58 -31.65 3.24
CA ALA A 29 -4.49 -31.56 4.68
C ALA A 29 -3.76 -30.26 5.03
N ASN A 30 -4.41 -29.41 5.85
CA ASN A 30 -3.86 -28.18 6.38
C ASN A 30 -2.56 -28.48 7.12
N LYS A 31 -1.44 -28.52 6.39
CA LYS A 31 -0.10 -28.57 6.95
C LYS A 31 0.04 -27.24 7.68
N LYS A 32 -0.13 -27.26 9.01
CA LYS A 32 0.17 -26.13 9.89
C LYS A 32 1.60 -25.71 9.57
N VAL A 33 1.75 -24.64 8.79
CA VAL A 33 3.03 -23.99 8.58
C VAL A 33 3.40 -23.47 9.96
N SER A 34 4.39 -24.08 10.60
CA SER A 34 4.94 -23.52 11.83
C SER A 34 5.44 -22.13 11.47
N ASN A 35 4.89 -21.11 12.14
CA ASN A 35 5.35 -19.75 11.97
C ASN A 35 6.84 -19.76 12.33
N LYS A 36 7.70 -19.49 11.36
CA LYS A 36 9.13 -19.30 11.59
C LYS A 36 9.25 -18.12 12.55
N SER A 37 9.57 -18.37 13.82
CA SER A 37 9.84 -17.28 14.75
C SER A 37 11.19 -16.67 14.38
N VAL A 38 11.28 -15.34 14.45
CA VAL A 38 12.56 -14.65 14.35
C VAL A 38 13.41 -15.11 15.53
N ARG A 39 14.54 -15.77 15.26
CA ARG A 39 15.57 -16.03 16.26
C ARG A 39 16.55 -14.88 16.19
N PHE A 40 16.63 -14.09 17.25
CA PHE A 40 17.71 -13.12 17.40
C PHE A 40 19.03 -13.87 17.59
N SER A 41 20.13 -13.33 17.06
CA SER A 41 21.46 -13.90 17.30
C SER A 41 21.79 -13.86 18.79
N ASP A 42 22.43 -14.91 19.31
CA ASP A 42 22.99 -14.98 20.67
C ASP A 42 24.22 -14.08 20.81
N SER A 43 24.16 -12.87 20.27
CA SER A 43 25.18 -11.84 20.49
C SER A 43 25.13 -11.43 21.97
N ASP A 44 26.30 -11.44 22.64
CA ASP A 44 26.49 -11.10 24.06
C ASP A 44 26.00 -9.69 24.48
N ASN A 45 25.52 -8.89 23.52
CA ASN A 45 24.74 -7.69 23.77
C ASN A 45 23.35 -8.06 24.32
N LYS A 46 23.30 -8.42 25.60
CA LYS A 46 22.06 -8.45 26.37
C LYS A 46 21.42 -7.07 26.26
N VAL A 47 20.36 -6.95 25.46
CA VAL A 47 19.53 -5.76 25.41
C VAL A 47 19.01 -5.54 26.83
N GLN A 48 19.52 -4.52 27.50
CA GLN A 48 19.03 -4.15 28.82
C GLN A 48 17.63 -3.56 28.63
N PHE A 49 16.61 -4.35 28.91
CA PHE A 49 15.25 -3.84 29.00
C PHE A 49 15.18 -2.86 30.18
N ARG A 50 15.25 -1.56 29.89
CA ARG A 50 14.81 -0.55 30.85
C ARG A 50 13.30 -0.70 30.98
N HIS A 51 12.85 -1.37 32.02
CA HIS A 51 11.44 -1.39 32.38
C HIS A 51 11.07 0.03 32.80
N ALA A 52 10.47 0.79 31.88
CA ALA A 52 9.84 2.05 32.24
C ALA A 52 8.77 1.76 33.31
N PRO A 53 8.67 2.57 34.37
CA PRO A 53 7.58 2.45 35.33
C PRO A 53 6.23 2.50 34.60
N LYS A 54 5.24 1.80 35.14
CA LYS A 54 3.92 1.66 34.50
C LYS A 54 3.27 3.00 34.13
N GLU A 55 3.52 4.01 34.94
CA GLU A 55 3.06 5.40 34.74
C GLU A 55 3.70 6.04 33.51
N GLU A 56 5.03 5.90 33.34
CA GLU A 56 5.73 6.36 32.14
C GLU A 56 5.25 5.62 30.90
N LEU A 57 5.00 4.31 30.99
CA LEU A 57 4.50 3.54 29.86
C LEU A 57 3.08 3.99 29.44
N GLN A 58 2.24 4.38 30.40
CA GLN A 58 0.92 4.94 30.12
C GLN A 58 1.02 6.30 29.44
N MET A 59 2.01 7.13 29.80
CA MET A 59 2.25 8.45 29.18
C MET A 59 3.02 8.37 27.85
N ALA A 60 3.73 7.27 27.59
CA ALA A 60 4.51 7.08 26.36
C ALA A 60 3.63 6.95 25.11
N TRP A 61 2.35 6.62 25.28
CA TRP A 61 1.38 6.49 24.20
C TRP A 61 0.31 7.57 24.34
N TYR A 62 -0.28 7.94 23.19
CA TYR A 62 -1.43 8.84 23.18
C TYR A 62 -2.53 8.33 24.11
N GLN A 63 -3.00 9.21 24.99
CA GLN A 63 -4.22 8.96 25.73
C GLN A 63 -5.40 8.84 24.75
N PRO A 64 -6.46 8.09 25.08
CA PRO A 64 -7.62 7.93 24.21
C PRO A 64 -8.22 9.27 23.74
N GLN A 65 -8.17 10.31 24.59
CA GLN A 65 -8.66 11.63 24.24
C GLN A 65 -7.73 12.36 23.26
N GLU A 66 -6.41 12.32 23.50
CA GLU A 66 -5.41 12.91 22.59
C GLU A 66 -5.47 12.24 21.21
N TYR A 67 -5.66 10.93 21.18
CA TYR A 67 -5.82 10.19 19.93
C TYR A 67 -7.05 10.66 19.13
N LYS A 68 -8.16 10.95 19.80
CA LYS A 68 -9.36 11.51 19.15
C LYS A 68 -9.10 12.90 18.59
N VAL A 69 -8.44 13.77 19.37
CA VAL A 69 -8.06 15.12 18.93
C VAL A 69 -7.15 15.03 17.71
N PHE A 70 -6.11 14.22 17.77
CA PHE A 70 -5.21 13.97 16.64
C PHE A 70 -5.96 13.50 15.38
N HIS A 71 -6.93 12.58 15.52
CA HIS A 71 -7.74 12.14 14.38
C HIS A 71 -8.56 13.27 13.76
N TYR A 72 -9.16 14.10 14.61
CA TYR A 72 -9.91 15.27 14.17
C TYR A 72 -9.01 16.26 13.43
N ASP A 73 -7.86 16.61 14.02
CA ASP A 73 -6.89 17.54 13.44
C ASP A 73 -6.33 17.03 12.12
N ARG A 74 -6.04 15.72 12.04
CA ARG A 74 -5.64 15.06 10.79
C ARG A 74 -6.70 15.23 9.71
N LEU A 75 -7.97 14.94 10.02
CA LEU A 75 -9.06 15.06 9.05
C LEU A 75 -9.31 16.51 8.64
N SER A 76 -9.21 17.44 9.59
CA SER A 76 -9.31 18.88 9.35
C SER A 76 -8.22 19.34 8.38
N THR A 77 -6.97 19.00 8.67
CA THR A 77 -5.80 19.32 7.83
C THR A 77 -5.97 18.76 6.41
N ILE A 78 -6.42 17.51 6.27
CA ILE A 78 -6.68 16.90 4.95
C ILE A 78 -7.74 17.69 4.17
N ARG A 79 -8.79 18.19 4.83
CA ARG A 79 -9.82 18.99 4.16
C ARG A 79 -9.24 20.32 3.70
N THR A 80 -8.55 21.06 4.58
CA THR A 80 -7.92 22.33 4.21
C THR A 80 -6.95 22.15 3.06
N LEU A 81 -6.10 21.12 3.14
CA LEU A 81 -5.12 20.79 2.13
C LEU A 81 -5.77 20.48 0.75
N ARG A 82 -6.91 19.78 0.73
CA ARG A 82 -7.69 19.56 -0.51
C ARG A 82 -8.30 20.84 -1.06
N HIS A 83 -8.76 21.74 -0.19
CA HIS A 83 -9.29 23.04 -0.61
C HIS A 83 -8.20 23.96 -1.16
N ALA A 84 -7.00 23.86 -0.60
CA ALA A 84 -5.82 24.61 -1.02
C ALA A 84 -5.30 24.22 -2.42
N LYS A 85 -5.68 23.05 -2.94
CA LYS A 85 -5.30 22.57 -4.30
C LYS A 85 -3.78 22.62 -4.57
N GLY A 86 -2.96 22.42 -3.54
CA GLY A 86 -1.50 22.45 -3.63
C GLY A 86 -0.85 23.81 -3.31
N ASP A 87 -1.63 24.87 -3.08
CA ASP A 87 -1.10 26.12 -2.55
C ASP A 87 -0.89 25.99 -1.04
N LEU A 88 0.35 25.76 -0.60
CA LEU A 88 0.64 25.60 0.83
C LEU A 88 0.62 26.93 1.61
N SER A 89 0.63 28.07 0.91
CA SER A 89 0.67 29.40 1.57
C SER A 89 -0.61 29.76 2.31
N VAL A 90 -1.73 29.11 1.94
CA VAL A 90 -3.03 29.29 2.62
C VAL A 90 -3.18 28.46 3.90
N LEU A 91 -2.20 27.61 4.21
CA LEU A 91 -2.22 26.79 5.42
C LEU A 91 -1.49 27.54 6.55
N ASP A 92 -2.07 27.52 7.74
CA ASP A 92 -1.39 28.05 8.93
C ASP A 92 -0.41 27.00 9.48
N PRO A 93 0.91 27.25 9.44
CA PRO A 93 1.91 26.27 9.85
C PRO A 93 1.86 25.94 11.34
N ASN A 94 1.24 26.79 12.18
CA ASN A 94 1.16 26.57 13.62
C ASN A 94 0.00 25.64 14.01
N SER A 95 -1.04 25.55 13.17
CA SER A 95 -2.23 24.75 13.45
C SER A 95 -2.35 23.51 12.57
N GLN A 96 -1.64 23.46 11.44
CA GLN A 96 -1.79 22.38 10.46
C GLN A 96 -0.45 21.71 10.17
N CYS A 97 -0.36 20.42 10.51
CA CYS A 97 0.78 19.59 10.16
C CYS A 97 0.51 18.86 8.84
N VAL A 98 1.14 19.34 7.76
CA VAL A 98 1.06 18.69 6.43
C VAL A 98 1.96 17.45 6.34
N ARG A 99 2.89 17.29 7.29
CA ARG A 99 3.87 16.20 7.27
C ARG A 99 3.19 14.84 7.39
N GLY A 100 3.53 13.92 6.50
CA GLY A 100 2.88 12.62 6.36
C GLY A 100 1.51 12.67 5.68
N LEU A 101 1.00 13.86 5.35
CA LEU A 101 -0.26 14.10 4.64
C LEU A 101 -0.05 14.67 3.23
N GLU A 102 1.18 14.77 2.77
CA GLU A 102 1.56 15.33 1.47
C GLU A 102 0.89 14.57 0.32
N MET A 103 0.67 13.26 0.51
CA MET A 103 -0.04 12.43 -0.47
C MET A 103 -1.49 12.85 -0.69
N ASN A 104 -2.05 13.64 0.22
CA ASN A 104 -3.41 14.17 0.15
C ASN A 104 -3.43 15.61 -0.39
N ALA A 105 -2.27 16.19 -0.73
CA ALA A 105 -2.15 17.54 -1.27
C ALA A 105 -2.88 17.70 -2.59
N THR A 106 -2.71 16.74 -3.49
CA THR A 106 -3.40 16.72 -4.78
C THR A 106 -3.87 15.30 -5.14
N PRO A 107 -5.04 15.16 -5.79
CA PRO A 107 -5.49 13.87 -6.32
C PRO A 107 -4.45 13.22 -7.26
N GLU A 108 -3.67 14.02 -7.96
CA GLU A 108 -2.64 13.61 -8.92
C GLU A 108 -1.49 12.87 -8.21
N ILE A 109 -1.00 13.40 -7.09
CA ILE A 109 0.06 12.76 -6.29
C ILE A 109 -0.40 11.38 -5.79
N PHE A 110 -1.64 11.29 -5.27
CA PHE A 110 -2.20 10.03 -4.84
C PHE A 110 -2.32 9.02 -5.99
N LYS A 111 -2.86 9.45 -7.14
CA LYS A 111 -2.98 8.61 -8.36
C LYS A 111 -1.62 8.13 -8.84
N TYR A 112 -0.61 9.01 -8.87
CA TYR A 112 0.74 8.68 -9.30
C TYR A 112 1.35 7.59 -8.40
N ARG A 113 1.25 7.75 -7.07
CA ARG A 113 1.74 6.73 -6.11
C ARG A 113 1.01 5.41 -6.24
N ALA A 114 -0.32 5.43 -6.32
CA ALA A 114 -1.13 4.23 -6.51
C ALA A 114 -0.76 3.50 -7.82
N SER A 115 -0.48 4.25 -8.89
CA SER A 115 0.01 3.73 -10.17
C SER A 115 1.40 3.09 -10.03
N GLY A 116 2.32 3.74 -9.31
CA GLY A 116 3.65 3.19 -9.02
C GLY A 116 3.58 1.86 -8.27
N ILE A 117 2.77 1.78 -7.21
CA ILE A 117 2.55 0.55 -6.43
C ILE A 117 1.97 -0.55 -7.33
N LYS A 118 0.93 -0.25 -8.11
CA LYS A 118 0.33 -1.21 -9.05
C LYS A 118 1.34 -1.72 -10.07
N THR A 119 2.19 -0.85 -10.59
CA THR A 119 3.25 -1.20 -11.53
C THR A 119 4.23 -2.18 -10.90
N THR A 120 4.72 -1.90 -9.69
CA THR A 120 5.64 -2.78 -8.97
C THR A 120 5.03 -4.16 -8.73
N ILE A 121 3.78 -4.20 -8.24
CA ILE A 121 3.06 -5.47 -8.02
C ILE A 121 2.93 -6.25 -9.33
N ARG A 122 2.53 -5.58 -10.43
CA ARG A 122 2.39 -6.21 -11.74
C ARG A 122 3.72 -6.80 -12.23
N SER A 123 4.83 -6.08 -12.07
CA SER A 123 6.16 -6.58 -12.46
C SER A 123 6.55 -7.84 -11.69
N VAL A 124 6.30 -7.88 -10.38
CA VAL A 124 6.57 -9.07 -9.55
C VAL A 124 5.70 -10.24 -9.99
N LEU A 125 4.39 -10.02 -10.18
CA LEU A 125 3.47 -11.08 -10.62
C LEU A 125 3.83 -11.62 -12.01
N GLN A 126 4.26 -10.75 -12.93
CA GLN A 126 4.73 -11.15 -14.25
C GLN A 126 5.98 -12.04 -14.15
N HIS A 127 6.95 -11.66 -13.32
CA HIS A 127 8.13 -12.52 -13.09
C HIS A 127 7.76 -13.86 -12.44
N GLN A 128 6.84 -13.86 -11.46
CA GLN A 128 6.32 -15.10 -10.88
C GLN A 128 5.61 -15.98 -11.92
N HIS A 129 4.94 -15.37 -12.89
CA HIS A 129 4.29 -16.11 -13.98
C HIS A 129 5.33 -16.76 -14.90
N VAL A 130 6.34 -16.00 -15.32
CA VAL A 130 7.44 -16.52 -16.15
C VAL A 130 8.17 -17.66 -15.44
N GLN A 131 8.54 -17.49 -14.17
CA GLN A 131 9.18 -18.55 -13.38
C GLN A 131 8.35 -19.84 -13.35
N ARG A 132 7.02 -19.72 -13.18
CA ARG A 132 6.12 -20.88 -13.20
C ARG A 132 6.08 -21.58 -14.56
N GLN A 133 6.11 -20.84 -15.67
CA GLN A 133 6.11 -21.42 -17.01
C GLN A 133 7.37 -22.24 -17.30
N ILE A 134 8.51 -21.84 -16.75
CA ILE A 134 9.80 -22.53 -16.93
C ILE A 134 10.10 -23.53 -15.79
N GLY A 135 9.18 -23.74 -14.84
CA GLY A 135 9.39 -24.62 -13.69
C GLY A 135 10.39 -24.14 -12.64
N LEU A 136 10.78 -22.85 -12.69
CA LEU A 136 11.73 -22.24 -11.76
C LEU A 136 11.02 -21.72 -10.50
N LYS A 137 11.71 -21.76 -9.35
CA LYS A 137 11.30 -21.10 -8.12
C LYS A 137 12.50 -20.38 -7.52
N ASP A 138 12.72 -19.15 -7.96
CA ASP A 138 13.81 -18.32 -7.48
C ASP A 138 13.26 -17.08 -6.72
N PRO A 139 13.21 -17.13 -5.38
CA PRO A 139 12.75 -15.99 -4.59
C PRO A 139 13.72 -14.81 -4.64
N THR A 140 15.00 -15.04 -4.95
CA THR A 140 16.03 -13.99 -4.97
C THR A 140 15.79 -13.03 -6.12
N SER A 141 15.55 -13.53 -7.34
CA SER A 141 15.21 -12.67 -8.48
C SER A 141 13.90 -11.90 -8.29
N LEU A 142 12.88 -12.50 -7.66
CA LEU A 142 11.66 -11.76 -7.29
C LEU A 142 11.94 -10.63 -6.30
N GLY A 143 12.80 -10.90 -5.33
CA GLY A 143 13.32 -9.91 -4.39
C GLY A 143 14.01 -8.75 -5.11
N MET A 144 14.87 -9.05 -6.10
CA MET A 144 15.56 -8.02 -6.88
C MET A 144 14.60 -7.12 -7.66
N VAL A 145 13.57 -7.67 -8.30
CA VAL A 145 12.56 -6.88 -9.03
C VAL A 145 11.83 -5.90 -8.09
N SER A 146 11.45 -6.37 -6.90
CA SER A 146 10.86 -5.52 -5.87
C SER A 146 11.85 -4.47 -5.34
N MET A 147 13.11 -4.88 -5.15
CA MET A 147 14.17 -4.06 -4.59
C MET A 147 14.51 -2.88 -5.49
N VAL A 148 14.67 -3.09 -6.80
CA VAL A 148 14.95 -2.03 -7.78
C VAL A 148 13.88 -0.93 -7.75
N LYS A 149 12.61 -1.30 -7.55
CA LYS A 149 11.52 -0.31 -7.41
C LYS A 149 11.54 0.36 -6.04
N SER A 150 11.96 -0.36 -5.01
CA SER A 150 12.04 0.15 -3.63
C SER A 150 13.27 1.05 -3.39
N THR A 151 14.39 0.84 -4.10
CA THR A 151 15.58 1.70 -4.02
C THR A 151 15.30 3.09 -4.55
N ALA A 152 14.59 3.20 -5.68
CA ALA A 152 14.16 4.49 -6.23
C ALA A 152 13.31 5.29 -5.22
N ALA A 153 12.39 4.63 -4.52
CA ALA A 153 11.59 5.25 -3.47
C ALA A 153 12.44 5.71 -2.27
N ARG A 154 13.44 4.91 -1.87
CA ARG A 154 14.40 5.29 -0.81
C ARG A 154 15.24 6.51 -1.20
N HIS A 155 15.72 6.57 -2.44
CA HIS A 155 16.53 7.69 -2.92
C HIS A 155 15.71 8.99 -2.92
N LEU A 156 14.45 8.92 -3.35
CA LEU A 156 13.53 10.05 -3.30
C LEU A 156 13.27 10.50 -1.86
N ALA A 157 13.04 9.58 -0.93
CA ALA A 157 12.86 9.91 0.48
C ALA A 157 14.12 10.56 1.10
N ALA A 158 15.31 10.05 0.76
CA ALA A 158 16.57 10.64 1.20
C ALA A 158 16.79 12.05 0.63
N ALA A 159 16.45 12.27 -0.65
CA ALA A 159 16.53 13.59 -1.27
C ALA A 159 15.58 14.60 -0.60
N LEU A 160 14.36 14.18 -0.25
CA LEU A 160 13.42 15.02 0.49
C LEU A 160 13.93 15.36 1.91
N ALA A 161 14.53 14.38 2.61
CA ALA A 161 15.11 14.62 3.92
C ALA A 161 16.23 15.69 3.90
N LEU A 162 17.05 15.72 2.85
CA LEU A 162 18.08 16.75 2.68
C LEU A 162 17.49 18.15 2.47
N ILE A 163 16.32 18.26 1.83
CA ILE A 163 15.62 19.54 1.65
C ILE A 163 15.06 20.01 3.00
N ASP A 164 14.53 19.08 3.81
CA ASP A 164 14.03 19.39 5.16
C ASP A 164 15.15 19.93 6.06
N GLU A 165 16.35 19.35 6.01
CA GLU A 165 17.52 19.82 6.79
C GLU A 165 17.95 21.24 6.45
N GLN A 166 17.76 21.68 5.19
CA GLN A 166 18.10 23.03 4.74
C GLN A 166 17.04 24.09 5.09
N SER A 167 15.85 23.66 5.50
CA SER A 167 14.70 24.53 5.77
C SER A 167 14.53 24.86 7.26
N LEU A 168 15.42 24.35 8.11
CA LEU A 168 15.53 24.62 9.56
C LEU A 168 16.64 25.64 9.82
#